data_AF-A0A7Z9WZC0-F1
#
_entry.id   AF-A0A7Z9WZC0-F1
#
_cell.length_a   1.000
_cell.length_b   1.000
_cell.length_c   1.000
_cell.angle_alpha   90.00
_cell.angle_beta   90.00
_cell.angle_gamma   90.00
#
_symmetry.space_group_name_H-M   'P 1'
#
loop_
_entity.id
_entity.type
_entity.pdbx_description
1 polymer ?
#
loop_
_entity_poly.entity_id
_entity_poly.type
_entity_poly.pdbx_seq_one_letter_code
_entity_poly.pdbx_strand_id
1 'polypeptide(L)'
;MFLFELQISIAVFLDLLFGDPRWLPHPVRLIGFFCNTSEKIFRKVTSSEAIAGLLSFVTVLLLTLGGTTLLIAFINLFSPLFAKLAAVYLL
;
A
#
# COMPACT_ATOMS: atom_id res chain seq x y z
N MET A 1 -20.74 11.50 12.63
CA MET A 1 -20.94 11.44 11.17
C MET A 1 -20.14 12.53 10.47
N PHE A 2 -20.40 13.82 10.76
CA PHE A 2 -19.70 14.97 10.12
C PHE A 2 -18.16 14.98 10.24
N LEU A 3 -17.61 14.56 11.40
CA LEU A 3 -16.15 14.53 11.61
C LEU A 3 -15.42 13.53 10.71
N PHE A 4 -16.08 12.43 10.33
CA PHE A 4 -15.47 11.37 9.53
C PHE A 4 -15.39 11.79 8.05
N GLU A 5 -16.45 12.43 7.56
CA GLU A 5 -16.49 12.97 6.19
C GLU A 5 -15.46 14.08 5.99
N LEU A 6 -15.34 15.01 6.96
CA LEU A 6 -14.31 16.04 6.92
C LEU A 6 -12.90 15.45 6.87
N GLN A 7 -12.66 14.38 7.65
CA GLN A 7 -11.38 13.71 7.70
C GLN A 7 -11.01 13.06 6.35
N ILE A 8 -11.97 12.41 5.69
CA ILE A 8 -11.77 11.82 4.36
C ILE A 8 -11.55 12.91 3.32
N SER A 9 -12.35 13.98 3.33
CA SER A 9 -12.19 15.09 2.37
C SER A 9 -10.82 15.77 2.52
N ILE A 10 -10.35 16.00 3.75
CA ILE A 10 -9.03 16.57 4.00
C ILE A 10 -7.92 15.61 3.55
N ALA A 11 -8.04 14.31 3.83
CA ALA A 11 -7.07 13.31 3.39
C ALA A 11 -6.95 13.29 1.86
N VAL A 12 -8.08 13.25 1.13
CA VAL A 12 -8.09 13.30 -0.34
C VAL A 12 -7.49 14.61 -0.86
N PHE A 13 -7.81 15.74 -0.23
CA PHE A 13 -7.29 17.05 -0.66
C PHE A 13 -5.77 17.16 -0.44
N LEU A 14 -5.27 16.62 0.68
CA LEU A 14 -3.84 16.55 0.97
C LEU A 14 -3.12 15.61 0.01
N ASP A 15 -3.70 14.44 -0.28
CA ASP A 15 -3.12 13.46 -1.21
C ASP A 15 -3.04 14.04 -2.64
N LEU A 16 -4.04 14.80 -3.07
CA LEU A 16 -4.02 15.53 -4.36
C LEU A 16 -2.98 16.66 -4.39
N LEU A 17 -2.78 17.37 -3.28
CA LEU A 17 -1.84 18.51 -3.21
C LEU A 17 -0.38 18.08 -3.16
N PHE A 18 -0.08 17.06 -2.35
CA PHE A 18 1.29 16.62 -2.12
C PHE A 18 1.70 15.48 -3.05
N GLY A 19 0.75 14.70 -3.55
CA GLY A 19 1.01 13.45 -4.26
C GLY A 19 1.85 12.50 -3.41
N ASP A 20 2.32 11.40 -4.02
CA ASP A 20 3.27 10.50 -3.35
C ASP A 20 4.64 11.20 -3.15
N PRO A 21 5.05 11.50 -1.90
CA PRO A 21 6.31 12.19 -1.62
C PRO A 21 7.51 11.40 -2.16
N ARG A 22 8.28 11.99 -3.09
CA ARG A 22 9.35 11.25 -3.81
C ARG A 22 10.56 10.82 -2.97
N TRP A 23 10.71 11.43 -1.82
CA TRP A 23 11.75 11.26 -0.80
C TRP A 23 11.38 10.32 0.35
N LEU A 24 10.10 10.00 0.55
CA LEU A 24 9.66 9.17 1.67
C LEU A 24 9.35 7.75 1.17
N PRO A 25 9.65 6.71 1.96
CA PRO A 25 9.22 5.35 1.66
C PRO A 25 7.70 5.25 1.82
N HIS A 26 6.98 5.66 0.78
CA HIS A 26 5.53 5.54 0.70
C HIS A 26 5.15 4.09 0.34
N PRO A 27 4.12 3.50 0.96
CA PRO A 27 3.66 2.13 0.66
C PRO A 27 3.45 1.92 -0.83
N VAL A 28 2.79 2.85 -1.54
CA VAL A 28 2.50 2.75 -2.99
C VAL A 28 3.76 2.48 -3.82
N ARG A 29 4.90 3.05 -3.45
CA ARG A 29 6.19 2.82 -4.12
C ARG A 29 6.75 1.44 -3.84
N LEU A 30 6.60 0.95 -2.61
CA LEU A 30 6.96 -0.43 -2.26
C LEU A 30 6.10 -1.42 -3.06
N ILE A 31 4.80 -1.16 -3.21
CA ILE A 31 3.90 -1.96 -4.07
C ILE A 31 4.44 -1.97 -5.51
N GLY A 32 4.76 -0.81 -6.08
CA GLY A 32 5.32 -0.70 -7.43
C GLY A 32 6.65 -1.45 -7.59
N PHE A 33 7.53 -1.39 -6.59
CA PHE A 33 8.78 -2.15 -6.57
C PHE A 33 8.52 -3.67 -6.52
N PHE A 34 7.59 -4.11 -5.68
CA PHE A 34 7.22 -5.53 -5.60
C PHE A 34 6.57 -6.03 -6.89
N CYS A 35 5.67 -5.25 -7.51
CA CYS A 35 5.12 -5.57 -8.83
C CYS A 35 6.22 -5.79 -9.86
N ASN A 36 7.13 -4.83 -10.00
CA ASN A 36 8.17 -4.87 -11.03
C ASN A 36 9.17 -6.02 -10.77
N THR A 37 9.46 -6.32 -9.50
CA THR A 37 10.33 -7.44 -9.11
C THR A 37 9.64 -8.78 -9.35
N SER A 38 8.40 -8.94 -8.90
CA SER A 38 7.58 -10.14 -9.10
C SER A 38 7.37 -10.43 -10.58
N GLU A 39 7.06 -9.42 -11.39
CA GLU A 39 6.89 -9.59 -12.84
C GLU A 39 8.18 -10.07 -13.51
N LYS A 40 9.34 -9.50 -13.16
CA LYS A 40 10.65 -9.96 -13.68
C LYS A 40 10.96 -11.40 -13.29
N ILE A 41 10.55 -11.84 -12.10
CA ILE A 41 10.73 -13.22 -11.64
C ILE A 41 9.79 -14.13 -12.43
N PHE A 42 8.49 -13.83 -12.48
CA PHE A 42 7.51 -14.69 -13.11
C PHE A 42 7.64 -14.75 -14.64
N ARG A 43 8.06 -13.67 -15.31
CA ARG A 43 8.42 -13.69 -16.73
C ARG A 43 9.60 -14.63 -17.06
N LYS A 44 10.46 -14.97 -16.08
CA LYS A 44 11.51 -15.99 -16.27
C LYS A 44 11.01 -17.41 -16.06
N VAL A 45 9.91 -17.59 -15.32
CA VAL A 45 9.35 -18.90 -14.97
C VAL A 45 8.29 -19.33 -15.99
N THR A 46 7.55 -18.39 -16.58
CA THR A 46 6.47 -18.68 -17.52
C THR A 46 6.56 -17.80 -18.78
N SER A 47 6.37 -18.41 -19.95
CA SER A 47 6.34 -17.70 -21.24
C SER A 47 4.98 -17.05 -21.53
N SER A 48 3.95 -17.38 -20.74
CA SER A 48 2.62 -16.80 -20.88
C SER A 48 2.50 -15.52 -20.06
N GLU A 49 2.33 -14.39 -20.76
CA GLU A 49 2.21 -13.07 -20.14
C GLU A 49 1.01 -12.98 -19.18
N ALA A 50 -0.11 -13.62 -19.52
CA ALA A 50 -1.31 -13.64 -18.68
C ALA A 50 -1.07 -14.34 -17.34
N ILE A 51 -0.34 -15.47 -17.34
CA ILE A 51 -0.05 -16.24 -16.13
C ILE A 51 0.99 -15.51 -15.26
N ALA A 52 2.02 -14.92 -15.89
CA ALA A 52 2.99 -14.09 -15.18
C ALA A 52 2.34 -12.85 -14.53
N GLY A 53 1.41 -12.21 -15.24
CA GLY A 53 0.60 -11.11 -14.73
C GLY A 53 -0.28 -11.52 -13.55
N LEU A 54 -0.96 -12.66 -13.63
CA LEU A 54 -1.80 -13.16 -12.53
C LEU A 54 -0.97 -13.51 -11.29
N LEU A 55 0.17 -14.19 -11.46
CA LEU A 55 1.06 -14.55 -10.35
C LEU A 55 1.66 -13.32 -9.67
N SER A 56 2.11 -12.33 -10.45
CA SER A 56 2.61 -11.06 -9.92
C SER A 56 1.51 -10.30 -9.18
N PHE A 57 0.29 -10.24 -9.72
CA PHE A 57 -0.84 -9.62 -9.04
C PHE A 57 -1.15 -10.29 -7.70
N VAL A 58 -1.34 -11.62 -7.68
CA VAL A 58 -1.69 -12.35 -6.46
C VAL A 58 -0.61 -12.23 -5.39
N THR A 59 0.67 -12.33 -5.78
CA THR A 59 1.77 -12.20 -4.82
C THR A 59 1.85 -10.81 -4.22
N VAL A 60 1.74 -9.76 -5.04
CA VAL A 60 1.78 -8.39 -4.54
C VAL A 60 0.56 -8.11 -3.66
N LEU A 61 -0.64 -8.53 -4.07
CA LEU A 61 -1.87 -8.37 -3.29
C LEU A 61 -1.74 -8.99 -1.90
N LEU A 62 -1.23 -10.23 -1.81
CA LEU A 62 -1.06 -10.92 -0.53
C LEU A 62 0.00 -10.24 0.36
N LEU A 63 1.11 -9.80 -0.25
CA LEU A 63 2.18 -9.10 0.48
C LEU A 63 1.72 -7.73 1.00
N THR A 64 0.94 -6.99 0.21
CA THR A 64 0.47 -5.66 0.61
C THR A 64 -0.64 -5.75 1.65
N LEU A 65 -1.64 -6.62 1.46
CA LEU A 65 -2.68 -6.86 2.45
C LEU A 65 -2.09 -7.39 3.76
N GLY A 66 -1.25 -8.43 3.69
CA GLY A 66 -0.61 -8.99 4.88
C GLY A 66 0.32 -7.99 5.57
N GLY A 67 1.16 -7.30 4.81
CA GLY A 67 2.11 -6.32 5.33
C GLY A 67 1.42 -5.14 6.02
N THR A 68 0.44 -4.52 5.36
CA THR A 68 -0.28 -3.37 5.92
C THR A 68 -1.11 -3.75 7.15
N THR A 69 -1.82 -4.87 7.11
CA THR A 69 -2.63 -5.34 8.27
C THR A 69 -1.76 -5.69 9.47
N LEU A 70 -0.63 -6.38 9.27
CA LEU A 70 0.31 -6.69 10.34
C LEU A 70 0.96 -5.42 10.92
N LEU A 71 1.33 -4.47 10.05
CA LEU A 71 1.93 -3.21 10.47
C LEU A 71 0.94 -2.39 11.32
N ILE A 72 -0.32 -2.28 10.88
CA ILE A 72 -1.38 -1.60 11.65
C ILE A 72 -1.67 -2.34 12.96
N ALA A 73 -1.75 -3.67 12.94
CA ALA A 73 -1.95 -4.47 14.15
C ALA A 73 -0.81 -4.29 15.15
N PHE A 74 0.44 -4.22 14.68
CA PHE A 74 1.61 -3.97 15.50
C PHE A 74 1.59 -2.56 16.11
N ILE A 75 1.25 -1.53 15.33
CA ILE A 75 1.14 -0.15 15.85
C ILE A 75 0.00 -0.04 16.88
N ASN A 76 -1.10 -0.75 16.67
CA ASN A 76 -2.22 -0.79 17.62
C ASN A 76 -1.84 -1.36 19.00
N LEU A 77 -0.80 -2.20 19.11
CA LEU A 77 -0.31 -2.69 20.40
C LEU A 77 0.32 -1.59 21.25
N PHE A 78 0.88 -0.54 20.63
CA PHE A 78 1.55 0.54 21.34
C PHE A 78 0.59 1.69 21.68
N SER A 79 -0.25 2.12 20.73
CA SER A 79 -1.27 3.15 20.99
C SER A 79 -2.27 3.28 19.82
N PRO A 80 -3.59 3.29 20.09
CA PRO A 80 -4.62 3.43 19.06
C PRO A 80 -4.62 4.80 18.37
N LEU A 81 -3.97 5.82 18.96
CA LEU A 81 -3.89 7.17 18.41
C LEU A 81 -2.82 7.25 17.30
N PHE A 82 -1.69 6.56 17.48
CA PHE A 82 -0.66 6.41 16.45
C PHE A 82 -1.14 5.56 15.27
N ALA A 83 -1.99 4.55 15.52
CA ALA A 83 -2.56 3.73 14.45
C ALA A 83 -3.47 4.54 13.51
N LYS A 84 -4.23 5.51 14.03
CA LYS A 84 -5.05 6.41 13.21
C LYS A 84 -4.21 7.33 12.32
N LEU A 85 -3.08 7.83 12.83
CA LEU A 85 -2.14 8.65 12.05
C LEU A 85 -1.45 7.81 10.97
N ALA A 86 -1.02 6.59 11.30
CA ALA A 86 -0.44 5.65 10.34
C ALA A 86 -1.46 5.24 9.26
N ALA A 87 -2.73 5.04 9.62
CA ALA A 87 -3.79 4.73 8.66
C ALA A 87 -4.06 5.87 7.68
N VAL A 88 -4.00 7.13 8.13
CA VAL A 88 -4.11 8.32 7.26
C VAL A 88 -2.90 8.45 6.34
N TYR A 89 -1.71 8.04 6.79
CA TYR A 89 -0.50 8.04 5.96
C TYR A 89 -0.43 6.85 4.97
N LEU A 90 -1.14 5.76 5.26
CA LEU A 90 -1.20 4.57 4.40
C LEU A 90 -2.28 4.66 3.32
N LEU A 91 -3.22 5.61 3.47
CA LEU A 91 -4.30 5.92 2.53
C LEU A 91 -3.77 6.86 1.45
#